data_AF-A0A3N5RKY3-F1
#
_entry.id   AF-A0A3N5RKY3-F1
#
_cell.length_a   1.000
_cell.length_b   1.000
_cell.length_c   1.000
_cell.angle_alpha   90.00
_cell.angle_beta   90.00
_cell.angle_gamma   90.00
#
_symmetry.space_group_name_H-M   'P 1'
#
loop_
_entity.id
_entity.type
_entity.pdbx_description
1 polymer ?
#
loop_
_entity_poly.entity_id
_entity_poly.type
_entity_poly.pdbx_seq_one_letter_code
_entity_poly.pdbx_strand_id
1 'polypeptide(L)'
;NIETNHATLAGHTMMHELEYARIQGALGSIDANTGDLLLGWDTDQFPTDIYLTTQCMLVILKQGGLAPGGVNFDAKVRRESFEPVDLFYAHIGGMDAFARGTKIAAAIRKDKVLDDVVKKRYASFDDGIGRKIEEGKVTFADLEKYMLEKGNPAANTSGRQELLENIVNDYL
;
A
#
# COMPACT_ATOMS: atom_id res chain seq x y z
N ASN A 1 -15.48 0.07 -3.47
CA ASN A 1 -15.26 -1.21 -2.81
C ASN A 1 -14.13 -1.89 -3.55
N ILE A 2 -13.10 -2.37 -2.87
CA ILE A 2 -11.89 -2.94 -3.50
C ILE A 2 -11.63 -4.31 -2.90
N GLU A 3 -11.37 -5.28 -3.75
CA GLU A 3 -11.18 -6.67 -3.36
C GLU A 3 -9.81 -7.17 -3.81
N THR A 4 -9.13 -7.93 -2.95
CA THR A 4 -7.77 -8.41 -3.22
C THR A 4 -7.71 -9.28 -4.48
N ASN A 5 -8.59 -10.28 -4.61
CA ASN A 5 -8.51 -11.22 -5.73
C ASN A 5 -8.78 -10.51 -7.06
N HIS A 6 -9.76 -9.59 -7.11
CA HIS A 6 -10.01 -8.71 -8.26
C HIS A 6 -8.80 -7.82 -8.62
N ALA A 7 -8.16 -7.20 -7.62
CA ALA A 7 -6.95 -6.39 -7.86
C ALA A 7 -5.85 -7.21 -8.52
N THR A 8 -5.59 -8.42 -8.01
CA THR A 8 -4.56 -9.30 -8.56
C THR A 8 -4.89 -9.85 -9.95
N LEU A 9 -6.17 -10.13 -10.23
CA LEU A 9 -6.63 -10.55 -11.56
C LEU A 9 -6.47 -9.43 -12.61
N ALA A 10 -6.56 -8.17 -12.19
CA ALA A 10 -6.27 -7.01 -13.04
C ALA A 10 -4.77 -6.73 -13.23
N GLY A 11 -3.88 -7.53 -12.61
CA GLY A 11 -2.44 -7.35 -12.67
C GLY A 11 -1.91 -6.28 -11.71
N HIS A 12 -2.65 -6.00 -10.63
CA HIS A 12 -2.28 -5.01 -9.62
C HIS A 12 -2.12 -5.67 -8.25
N THR A 13 -1.26 -5.10 -7.40
CA THR A 13 -1.26 -5.49 -5.99
C THR A 13 -2.44 -4.84 -5.29
N MET A 14 -2.94 -5.45 -4.21
CA MET A 14 -4.01 -4.83 -3.41
C MET A 14 -3.56 -3.47 -2.85
N MET A 15 -2.29 -3.33 -2.43
CA MET A 15 -1.75 -2.06 -1.97
C MET A 15 -1.81 -0.95 -3.05
N HIS A 16 -1.58 -1.31 -4.32
CA HIS A 16 -1.68 -0.38 -5.43
C HIS A 16 -3.09 0.18 -5.58
N GLU A 17 -4.10 -0.71 -5.69
CA GLU A 17 -5.51 -0.31 -5.83
C GLU A 17 -5.99 0.53 -4.65
N LEU A 18 -5.59 0.16 -3.42
CA LEU A 18 -5.91 0.92 -2.22
C LEU A 18 -5.28 2.32 -2.24
N GLU A 19 -3.98 2.44 -2.57
CA GLU A 19 -3.31 3.75 -2.56
C GLU A 19 -3.85 4.64 -3.68
N TYR A 20 -4.13 4.09 -4.86
CA TYR A 20 -4.75 4.82 -5.95
C TYR A 20 -6.15 5.33 -5.56
N ALA A 21 -7.00 4.47 -5.03
CA ALA A 21 -8.32 4.90 -4.57
C ALA A 21 -8.24 5.92 -3.42
N ARG A 22 -7.28 5.78 -2.50
CA ARG A 22 -7.05 6.74 -1.42
C ARG A 22 -6.68 8.12 -1.95
N ILE A 23 -5.73 8.22 -2.89
CA ILE A 23 -5.32 9.53 -3.43
C ILE A 23 -6.44 10.22 -4.22
N GLN A 24 -7.39 9.44 -4.77
CA GLN A 24 -8.57 9.95 -5.45
C GLN A 24 -9.76 10.23 -4.50
N GLY A 25 -9.63 9.94 -3.20
CA GLY A 25 -10.74 10.07 -2.24
C GLY A 25 -11.87 9.07 -2.46
N ALA A 26 -11.58 7.92 -3.10
CA ALA A 26 -12.55 6.90 -3.52
C ALA A 26 -12.43 5.56 -2.75
N LEU A 27 -11.51 5.45 -1.78
CA LEU A 27 -11.38 4.25 -0.95
C LEU A 27 -12.46 4.23 0.14
N GLY A 28 -13.60 3.60 -0.16
CA GLY A 28 -14.76 3.53 0.75
C GLY A 28 -14.84 2.29 1.65
N SER A 29 -14.50 1.11 1.13
CA SER A 29 -14.60 -0.19 1.81
C SER A 29 -13.71 -1.22 1.09
N ILE A 30 -13.41 -2.35 1.75
CA ILE A 30 -12.70 -3.46 1.14
C ILE A 30 -13.44 -4.79 1.32
N ASP A 31 -13.19 -5.69 0.38
CA ASP A 31 -13.44 -7.12 0.52
C ASP A 31 -12.11 -7.84 0.78
N ALA A 32 -12.05 -8.48 1.94
CA ALA A 32 -10.90 -9.16 2.50
C ALA A 32 -10.88 -10.63 2.09
N ASN A 33 -10.27 -10.88 0.94
CA ASN A 33 -9.91 -12.22 0.48
C ASN A 33 -8.48 -12.22 -0.07
N THR A 34 -8.09 -13.31 -0.70
CA THR A 34 -6.87 -13.39 -1.52
C THR A 34 -7.09 -14.34 -2.70
N GLY A 35 -6.33 -14.08 -3.77
CA GLY A 35 -6.24 -14.96 -4.92
C GLY A 35 -5.09 -15.94 -4.82
N ASP A 36 -4.91 -16.72 -5.88
CA ASP A 36 -3.65 -17.39 -6.15
C ASP A 36 -3.07 -16.77 -7.42
N LEU A 37 -1.88 -16.16 -7.32
CA LEU A 37 -1.27 -15.43 -8.42
C LEU A 37 -0.90 -16.32 -9.62
N LEU A 38 -0.88 -17.64 -9.43
CA LEU A 38 -0.63 -18.62 -10.49
C LEU A 38 -1.93 -19.14 -11.13
N LEU A 39 -3.10 -18.76 -10.60
CA LEU A 39 -4.41 -19.16 -11.10
C LEU A 39 -5.16 -17.93 -11.64
N GLY A 40 -5.41 -17.89 -12.94
CA GLY A 40 -6.05 -16.77 -13.63
C GLY A 40 -7.57 -16.65 -13.43
N TRP A 41 -8.09 -17.06 -12.27
CA TRP A 41 -9.50 -16.95 -11.91
C TRP A 41 -9.68 -16.65 -10.42
N ASP A 42 -10.91 -16.30 -10.06
CA ASP A 42 -11.28 -15.88 -8.71
C ASP A 42 -11.39 -17.08 -7.76
N THR A 43 -10.50 -17.13 -6.77
CA THR A 43 -10.42 -18.25 -5.83
C THR A 43 -11.10 -17.96 -4.50
N ASP A 44 -11.31 -16.69 -4.17
CA ASP A 44 -11.95 -16.15 -2.96
C ASP A 44 -11.43 -16.81 -1.69
N GLN A 45 -10.11 -16.94 -1.56
CA GLN A 45 -9.50 -17.52 -0.38
C GLN A 45 -9.60 -16.57 0.80
N PHE A 46 -9.76 -17.11 2.00
CA PHE A 46 -9.57 -16.31 3.20
C PHE A 46 -8.13 -15.78 3.25
N PRO A 47 -7.91 -14.51 3.62
CA PRO A 47 -6.59 -13.90 3.59
C PRO A 47 -5.77 -14.36 4.80
N THR A 48 -4.67 -15.06 4.56
CA THR A 48 -3.76 -15.54 5.62
C THR A 48 -2.35 -14.97 5.52
N ASP A 49 -2.04 -14.21 4.47
CA ASP A 49 -0.74 -13.58 4.28
C ASP A 49 -0.62 -12.28 5.10
N ILE A 50 0.35 -12.26 6.01
CA ILE A 50 0.60 -11.11 6.89
C ILE A 50 1.26 -9.95 6.11
N TYR A 51 2.01 -10.21 5.04
CA TYR A 51 2.52 -9.15 4.17
C TYR A 51 1.37 -8.39 3.51
N LEU A 52 0.46 -9.12 2.86
CA LEU A 52 -0.75 -8.57 2.24
C LEU A 52 -1.56 -7.72 3.23
N THR A 53 -1.93 -8.29 4.38
CA THR A 53 -2.78 -7.59 5.35
C THR A 53 -2.07 -6.37 5.97
N THR A 54 -0.76 -6.44 6.21
CA THR A 54 0.04 -5.29 6.66
C THR A 54 0.04 -4.18 5.60
N GLN A 55 0.27 -4.51 4.33
CA GLN A 55 0.26 -3.54 3.23
C GLN A 55 -1.11 -2.86 3.06
N CYS A 56 -2.21 -3.63 3.14
CA CYS A 56 -3.55 -3.06 3.13
C CYS A 56 -3.75 -2.07 4.28
N MET A 57 -3.36 -2.46 5.49
CA MET A 57 -3.56 -1.63 6.68
C MET A 57 -2.63 -0.40 6.71
N LEU A 58 -1.45 -0.44 6.08
CA LEU A 58 -0.62 0.76 5.89
C LEU A 58 -1.38 1.87 5.15
N VAL A 59 -2.11 1.51 4.10
CA VAL A 59 -2.89 2.46 3.29
C VAL A 59 -4.17 2.90 4.02
N ILE A 60 -4.91 1.95 4.60
CA ILE A 60 -6.17 2.24 5.31
C ILE A 60 -5.92 3.15 6.52
N LEU A 61 -4.88 2.88 7.31
CA LEU A 61 -4.51 3.75 8.44
C LEU A 61 -3.98 5.11 7.97
N LYS A 62 -3.34 5.18 6.80
CA LYS A 62 -2.92 6.47 6.19
C LYS A 62 -4.11 7.33 5.79
N GLN A 63 -5.20 6.71 5.32
CA GLN A 63 -6.45 7.42 5.02
C GLN A 63 -7.14 7.97 6.28
N GLY A 64 -6.94 7.33 7.43
CA GLY A 64 -7.72 7.59 8.65
C GLY A 64 -8.83 6.56 8.90
N GLY A 65 -8.76 5.39 8.26
CA GLY A 65 -9.73 4.29 8.41
C GLY A 65 -10.70 4.17 7.23
N LEU A 66 -11.67 3.27 7.40
CA LEU A 66 -12.78 3.06 6.47
C LEU A 66 -14.08 3.56 7.11
N ALA A 67 -14.81 4.42 6.40
CA ALA A 67 -16.14 4.87 6.77
C ALA A 67 -16.90 5.28 5.50
N PRO A 68 -18.19 4.89 5.34
CA PRO A 68 -18.99 4.03 6.21
C PRO A 68 -18.68 2.53 6.05
N GLY A 69 -17.72 2.16 5.20
CA GLY A 69 -17.36 0.77 4.91
C GLY A 69 -16.58 0.08 6.02
N GLY A 70 -16.10 -1.12 5.71
CA GLY A 70 -15.35 -1.96 6.63
C GLY A 70 -14.53 -3.02 5.91
N VAL A 71 -14.17 -4.06 6.65
CA VAL A 71 -13.44 -5.23 6.17
C VAL A 71 -14.43 -6.37 6.04
N ASN A 72 -15.01 -6.55 4.86
CA ASN A 72 -15.99 -7.61 4.59
C ASN A 72 -15.26 -8.89 4.13
N PHE A 73 -15.56 -10.06 4.68
CA PHE A 73 -14.96 -11.32 4.22
C PHE A 73 -15.74 -11.88 3.03
N ASP A 74 -15.48 -11.35 1.83
CA ASP A 74 -15.94 -11.95 0.57
C ASP A 74 -15.04 -13.13 0.19
N ALA A 75 -15.09 -14.17 1.01
CA ALA A 75 -14.23 -15.33 0.93
C ALA A 75 -15.02 -16.61 1.20
N LYS A 76 -14.54 -17.72 0.67
CA LYS A 76 -15.14 -19.05 0.85
C LYS A 76 -14.14 -20.06 1.40
N VAL A 77 -14.65 -21.01 2.18
CA VAL A 77 -13.89 -22.22 2.52
C VAL A 77 -13.54 -22.98 1.25
N ARG A 78 -12.45 -23.75 1.30
CA ARG A 78 -12.07 -24.60 0.16
C ARG A 78 -13.12 -25.68 -0.03
N ARG A 79 -13.24 -26.20 -1.25
CA ARG A 79 -14.22 -27.28 -1.56
C ARG A 79 -14.04 -28.50 -0.66
N GLU A 80 -12.81 -28.79 -0.24
CA GLU A 80 -12.48 -29.91 0.65
C GLU A 80 -12.56 -29.56 2.15
N SER A 81 -12.73 -28.28 2.49
CA SER A 81 -13.00 -27.80 3.85
C SER A 81 -14.51 -27.62 4.02
N PHE A 82 -15.23 -28.75 4.04
CA PHE A 82 -16.69 -28.79 3.96
C PHE A 82 -17.37 -29.03 5.32
N GLU A 83 -16.61 -29.23 6.40
CA GLU A 83 -17.21 -29.40 7.71
C GLU A 83 -17.68 -28.04 8.25
N PRO A 84 -18.82 -27.95 8.96
CA PRO A 84 -19.31 -26.68 9.49
C PRO A 84 -18.29 -25.92 10.35
N VAL A 85 -17.37 -26.63 11.00
CA VAL A 85 -16.30 -26.04 11.82
C VAL A 85 -15.26 -25.28 10.96
N ASP A 86 -15.08 -25.65 9.70
CA ASP A 86 -14.14 -25.00 8.79
C ASP A 86 -14.51 -23.55 8.49
N LEU A 87 -15.82 -23.22 8.53
CA LEU A 87 -16.28 -21.83 8.45
C LEU A 87 -15.64 -21.00 9.57
N PHE A 88 -15.57 -21.52 10.79
CA PHE A 88 -14.99 -20.82 11.93
C PHE A 88 -13.48 -20.71 11.80
N TYR A 89 -12.79 -21.81 11.46
CA TYR A 89 -11.35 -21.78 11.25
C TYR A 89 -10.93 -20.76 10.20
N ALA A 90 -11.66 -20.70 9.08
CA ALA A 90 -11.36 -19.78 7.99
C ALA A 90 -11.57 -18.31 8.39
N HIS A 91 -12.70 -17.99 9.03
CA HIS A 91 -12.95 -16.62 9.50
C HIS A 91 -11.96 -16.19 10.60
N ILE A 92 -11.65 -17.06 11.56
CA ILE A 92 -10.64 -16.79 12.60
C ILE A 92 -9.29 -16.48 11.96
N GLY A 93 -8.85 -17.30 10.98
CA GLY A 93 -7.60 -17.07 10.26
C GLY A 93 -7.58 -15.71 9.55
N GLY A 94 -8.65 -15.36 8.83
CA GLY A 94 -8.78 -14.05 8.17
C GLY A 94 -8.81 -12.87 9.13
N MET A 95 -9.56 -12.99 10.23
CA MET A 95 -9.67 -11.97 11.28
C MET A 95 -8.33 -11.73 11.97
N ASP A 96 -7.63 -12.81 12.35
CA ASP A 96 -6.32 -12.71 13.01
C ASP A 96 -5.25 -12.16 12.07
N ALA A 97 -5.26 -12.53 10.80
CA ALA A 97 -4.34 -11.97 9.80
C ALA A 97 -4.50 -10.45 9.68
N PHE A 98 -5.74 -9.95 9.51
CA PHE A 98 -6.00 -8.51 9.46
C PHE A 98 -5.72 -7.79 10.79
N ALA A 99 -6.01 -8.42 11.93
CA ALA A 99 -5.70 -7.86 13.24
C ALA A 99 -4.18 -7.74 13.46
N ARG A 100 -3.40 -8.75 13.05
CA ARG A 100 -1.94 -8.73 13.10
C ARG A 100 -1.37 -7.68 12.14
N GLY A 101 -1.82 -7.66 10.89
CA GLY A 101 -1.44 -6.64 9.91
C GLY A 101 -1.75 -5.22 10.37
N THR A 102 -2.87 -5.01 11.07
CA THR A 102 -3.23 -3.71 11.66
C THR A 102 -2.22 -3.26 12.72
N LYS A 103 -1.82 -4.17 13.62
CA LYS A 103 -0.83 -3.85 14.67
C LYS A 103 0.53 -3.51 14.08
N ILE A 104 0.98 -4.28 13.10
CA ILE A 104 2.26 -4.08 12.40
C ILE A 104 2.24 -2.73 11.66
N ALA A 105 1.21 -2.49 10.83
CA ALA A 105 1.07 -1.24 10.10
C ALA A 105 1.00 -0.02 11.03
N ALA A 106 0.28 -0.13 12.16
CA ALA A 106 0.23 0.94 13.16
C ALA A 106 1.62 1.24 13.76
N ALA A 107 2.44 0.22 14.04
CA ALA A 107 3.80 0.38 14.54
C ALA A 107 4.72 1.04 13.50
N ILE A 108 4.73 0.55 12.25
CA ILE A 108 5.49 1.14 11.13
C ILE A 108 5.15 2.63 10.96
N ARG A 109 3.85 2.97 10.99
CA ARG A 109 3.38 4.36 10.84
C ARG A 109 3.74 5.24 12.04
N LYS A 110 3.66 4.70 13.26
CA LYS A 110 4.05 5.42 14.47
C LYS A 110 5.53 5.82 14.43
N ASP A 111 6.38 4.91 13.99
CA ASP A 111 7.83 5.11 13.96
C ASP A 111 8.29 5.89 12.71
N LYS A 112 7.39 6.11 11.74
CA LYS A 112 7.63 6.85 10.48
C LYS A 112 8.78 6.31 9.63
N VAL A 113 9.17 5.06 9.82
CA VAL A 113 10.35 4.46 9.16
C VAL A 113 10.26 4.48 7.63
N LEU A 114 9.06 4.41 7.06
CA LEU A 114 8.82 4.55 5.61
C LEU A 114 8.55 6.01 5.20
N ASP A 115 7.73 6.73 5.97
CA ASP A 115 7.36 8.12 5.67
C ASP A 115 8.58 9.06 5.68
N ASP A 116 9.53 8.84 6.58
CA ASP A 116 10.78 9.61 6.65
C ASP A 116 11.67 9.37 5.43
N VAL A 117 11.64 8.17 4.85
CA VAL A 117 12.39 7.86 3.63
C VAL A 117 11.78 8.59 2.44
N VAL A 118 10.45 8.56 2.31
CA VAL A 118 9.74 9.33 1.27
C VAL A 118 10.02 10.82 1.44
N LYS A 119 9.86 11.38 2.64
CA LYS A 119 10.14 12.80 2.92
C LYS A 119 11.55 13.19 2.52
N LYS A 120 12.56 12.41 2.92
CA LYS A 120 13.96 12.68 2.55
C LYS A 120 14.20 12.56 1.05
N ARG A 121 13.54 11.60 0.38
CA ARG A 121 13.68 11.36 -1.07
C ARG A 121 13.17 12.53 -1.90
N TYR A 122 12.10 13.18 -1.46
CA TYR A 122 11.48 14.30 -2.18
C TYR A 122 11.85 15.69 -1.65
N ALA A 123 12.78 15.77 -0.69
CA ALA A 123 13.16 17.04 -0.03
C ALA A 123 13.66 18.14 -0.98
N SER A 124 14.13 17.81 -2.18
CA SER A 124 14.53 18.83 -3.18
C SER A 124 13.36 19.64 -3.73
N PHE A 125 12.13 19.17 -3.55
CA PHE A 125 10.91 19.91 -3.88
C PHE A 125 10.43 20.82 -2.74
N ASP A 126 10.95 20.61 -1.53
CA ASP A 126 10.61 21.45 -0.38
C ASP A 126 11.29 22.83 -0.44
N ASP A 127 12.29 23.08 -1.28
CA ASP A 127 12.98 24.37 -1.35
C ASP A 127 13.44 24.77 -2.77
N GLY A 128 14.09 25.94 -2.86
CA GLY A 128 14.85 26.35 -4.04
C GLY A 128 14.03 26.33 -5.34
N ILE A 129 14.60 25.69 -6.38
CA ILE A 129 13.94 25.54 -7.67
C ILE A 129 12.78 24.53 -7.62
N GLY A 130 12.89 23.49 -6.80
CA GLY A 130 11.87 22.44 -6.69
C GLY A 130 10.55 22.96 -6.13
N ARG A 131 10.60 23.80 -5.09
CA ARG A 131 9.40 24.47 -4.57
C ARG A 131 8.72 25.34 -5.63
N LYS A 132 9.51 26.07 -6.43
CA LYS A 132 8.94 26.90 -7.51
C LYS A 132 8.29 26.05 -8.61
N ILE A 133 8.81 24.84 -8.86
CA ILE A 133 8.20 23.87 -9.78
C ILE A 133 6.83 23.44 -9.24
N GLU A 134 6.74 22.98 -7.99
CA GLU A 134 5.47 22.53 -7.39
C GLU A 134 4.42 23.64 -7.31
N GLU A 135 4.85 24.87 -7.04
CA GLU A 135 3.96 26.03 -7.01
C GLU A 135 3.54 26.54 -8.41
N GLY A 136 4.02 25.92 -9.50
CA GLY A 136 3.71 26.32 -10.87
C GLY A 136 4.29 27.68 -11.29
N LYS A 137 5.37 28.13 -10.63
CA LYS A 137 5.96 29.47 -10.78
C LYS A 137 7.15 29.54 -11.76
N VAL A 138 7.47 28.43 -12.42
CA VAL A 138 8.57 28.36 -13.39
C VAL A 138 8.08 27.81 -14.72
N THR A 139 8.65 28.36 -15.78
CA THR A 139 8.45 27.91 -17.16
C THR A 139 9.63 27.05 -17.61
N PHE A 140 9.54 26.47 -18.80
CA PHE A 140 10.68 25.79 -19.41
C PHE A 140 11.89 26.72 -19.62
N ALA A 141 11.68 28.00 -19.95
CA ALA A 141 12.76 28.96 -20.12
C ALA A 141 13.50 29.26 -18.80
N ASP A 142 12.78 29.31 -17.67
CA ASP A 142 13.38 29.48 -16.35
C ASP A 142 14.23 28.28 -15.95
N LEU A 143 13.73 27.07 -16.25
CA LEU A 143 14.43 25.80 -15.97
C LEU A 143 15.67 25.62 -16.85
N GLU A 144 15.60 26.00 -18.12
CA GLU A 144 16.75 26.03 -19.03
C GLU A 144 17.84 26.94 -18.48
N LYS A 145 17.49 28.19 -18.15
CA LYS A 145 18.43 29.15 -17.56
C LYS A 145 19.05 28.61 -16.27
N TYR A 146 18.24 28.06 -15.37
CA TYR A 146 18.73 27.45 -14.12
C TYR A 146 19.76 26.34 -14.39
N MET A 147 19.50 25.46 -15.35
CA MET A 147 20.42 24.35 -15.66
C MET A 147 21.68 24.82 -16.37
N LEU A 148 21.61 25.80 -17.27
CA LEU A 148 22.78 26.40 -17.91
C LEU A 148 23.71 27.07 -16.89
N GLU A 149 23.14 27.77 -15.90
CA GLU A 149 23.90 28.40 -14.81
C GLU A 149 24.49 27.35 -13.83
N LYS A 150 23.73 26.29 -13.53
CA LYS A 150 24.18 25.20 -12.64
C LYS A 150 25.24 24.30 -13.28
N GLY A 151 25.20 24.14 -14.61
CA GLY A 151 26.04 23.21 -15.35
C GLY A 151 25.57 21.77 -15.23
N ASN A 152 26.12 21.02 -14.29
CA ASN A 152 25.83 19.58 -14.15
C ASN A 152 24.62 19.32 -13.25
N PRO A 153 23.79 18.29 -13.55
CA PRO A 153 22.73 17.86 -12.65
C PRO A 153 23.31 17.37 -11.32
N ALA A 154 22.55 17.56 -10.25
CA ALA A 154 22.89 16.95 -8.97
C ALA A 154 22.78 15.43 -9.07
N ALA A 155 23.63 14.70 -8.35
CA ALA A 155 23.60 13.25 -8.34
C ALA A 155 22.28 12.73 -7.73
N ASN A 156 21.73 11.68 -8.34
CA ASN A 156 20.60 10.97 -7.76
C ASN A 156 21.00 10.20 -6.50
N THR A 157 20.01 9.91 -5.65
CA THR A 157 20.18 9.13 -4.44
C THR A 157 19.55 7.74 -4.56
N SER A 158 20.15 6.75 -3.90
CA SER A 158 19.65 5.37 -3.88
C SER A 158 18.20 5.28 -3.38
N GLY A 159 17.41 4.38 -3.96
CA GLY A 159 16.04 4.10 -3.54
C GLY A 159 15.92 3.25 -2.26
N ARG A 160 16.99 2.57 -1.86
CA ARG A 160 17.06 1.74 -0.63
C ARG A 160 16.00 0.63 -0.56
N GLN A 161 15.55 0.09 -1.69
CA GLN A 161 14.44 -0.87 -1.73
C GLN A 161 14.67 -2.08 -0.82
N GLU A 162 15.82 -2.75 -0.93
CA GLU A 162 16.12 -3.96 -0.14
C GLU A 162 16.22 -3.64 1.36
N LEU A 163 16.69 -2.45 1.71
CA LEU A 163 16.69 -1.98 3.11
C LEU A 163 15.26 -1.76 3.61
N LEU A 164 14.37 -1.19 2.79
CA LEU A 164 12.97 -0.96 3.16
C LEU A 164 12.22 -2.28 3.33
N GLU A 165 12.47 -3.25 2.46
CA GLU A 165 11.92 -4.61 2.59
C GLU A 165 12.38 -5.27 3.90
N ASN A 166 13.68 -5.16 4.24
CA ASN A 166 14.18 -5.66 5.52
C ASN A 166 13.56 -4.95 6.73
N ILE A 167 13.37 -3.63 6.65
CA ILE A 167 12.68 -2.87 7.71
C ILE A 167 11.27 -3.41 7.88
N VAL A 168 10.51 -3.64 6.81
CA VAL A 168 9.15 -4.22 6.94
C VAL A 168 9.20 -5.60 7.59
N ASN A 169 10.19 -6.43 7.25
CA ASN A 169 10.40 -7.75 7.86
C ASN A 169 10.69 -7.68 9.37
N ASP A 170 11.42 -6.67 9.83
CA ASP A 170 11.72 -6.50 11.26
C ASP A 170 10.47 -6.18 12.11
N TYR A 171 9.39 -5.67 11.49
CA TYR A 171 8.12 -5.40 12.18
C TYR A 171 7.13 -6.57 12.12
N LEU A 172 7.30 -7.50 11.19
CA LEU A 172 6.39 -8.65 10.96
C LEU A 172 6.43 -9.66 12.11
#